data_AF-A0A967LQ96-F1
#
_entry.id   AF-A0A967LQ96-F1
#
_cell.length_a   1.000
_cell.length_b   1.000
_cell.length_c   1.000
_cell.angle_alpha   90.00
_cell.angle_beta   90.00
_cell.angle_gamma   90.00
#
_symmetry.space_group_name_H-M   'P 1'
#
loop_
_entity.id
_entity.type
_entity.pdbx_description
1 polymer ?
#
loop_
_entity_poly.entity_id
_entity_poly.type
_entity_poly.pdbx_seq_one_letter_code
_entity_poly.pdbx_strand_id
1 'polypeptide(L)' 'DLRLIVITDRGLAAPRDVLDVVAAALEAGAPAVQLRDKDATTRELFEQATELRAMTRRHGA' A
#
# COMPACT_ATOMS: atom_id res chain seq x y z
N ASP A 1 -11.87 7.71 -10.48
CA ASP A 1 -11.83 6.79 -11.62
C ASP A 1 -10.83 5.70 -11.30
N LEU A 2 -11.27 4.45 -11.07
CA LEU A 2 -10.43 3.33 -10.67
C LEU A 2 -9.90 2.56 -11.89
N ARG A 3 -9.29 3.27 -12.85
CA ARG A 3 -8.66 2.64 -14.03
C ARG A 3 -7.53 1.68 -13.66
N LEU A 4 -6.90 1.91 -12.52
CA LEU A 4 -5.86 1.07 -11.93
C LEU A 4 -6.00 1.10 -10.41
N ILE A 5 -5.86 -0.05 -9.77
CA ILE A 5 -5.72 -0.16 -8.31
C ILE A 5 -4.59 -1.16 -8.02
N VAL A 6 -3.64 -0.75 -7.18
CA VAL A 6 -2.59 -1.65 -6.69
C VAL A 6 -3.09 -2.30 -5.42
N ILE A 7 -3.09 -3.63 -5.36
CA ILE A 7 -3.50 -4.39 -4.16
C ILE A 7 -2.25 -5.00 -3.55
N THR A 8 -2.02 -4.75 -2.26
CA THR A 8 -0.82 -5.26 -1.59
C THR A 8 -0.95 -6.74 -1.26
N ASP A 9 0.19 -7.43 -1.24
CA ASP A 9 0.32 -8.76 -0.63
C ASP A 9 1.73 -8.91 -0.08
N ARG A 10 1.85 -9.26 1.21
CA ARG A 10 3.13 -9.37 1.91
C ARG A 10 4.05 -10.41 1.29
N GLY A 11 3.49 -11.55 0.85
CA GLY A 11 4.26 -12.63 0.24
C GLY A 11 4.79 -12.25 -1.14
N LEU A 12 4.02 -11.50 -1.93
CA LEU A 12 4.45 -11.03 -3.25
C LEU A 12 5.43 -9.84 -3.19
N ALA A 13 5.39 -9.05 -2.11
CA ALA A 13 6.35 -7.95 -1.90
C ALA A 13 7.76 -8.44 -1.53
N ALA A 14 7.84 -9.61 -0.87
CA ALA A 14 9.08 -10.17 -0.38
C ALA A 14 10.17 -10.27 -1.47
N PRO A 15 11.44 -9.98 -1.14
CA PRO A 15 11.97 -9.68 0.19
C PRO A 15 11.80 -8.21 0.64
N ARG A 16 11.13 -7.37 -0.16
CA ARG A 16 10.89 -5.96 0.18
C ARG A 16 9.70 -5.81 1.13
N ASP A 17 9.66 -4.70 1.85
CA ASP A 17 8.47 -4.33 2.60
C ASP A 17 7.34 -3.90 1.66
N VAL A 18 6.08 -4.11 2.08
CA VAL A 18 4.90 -3.69 1.32
C VAL A 18 4.89 -2.18 1.10
N LEU A 19 5.28 -1.40 2.10
CA LEU A 19 5.30 0.06 2.02
C LEU A 19 6.35 0.56 1.04
N ASP A 20 7.50 -0.11 0.93
CA ASP A 20 8.52 0.22 -0.08
C ASP A 20 7.98 0.02 -1.50
N VAL A 21 7.27 -1.09 -1.73
CA VAL A 21 6.65 -1.37 -3.04
C VAL A 21 5.55 -0.36 -3.35
N VAL A 22 4.75 0.03 -2.35
CA VAL A 22 3.73 1.07 -2.55
C VAL A 22 4.35 2.43 -2.83
N ALA A 23 5.43 2.80 -2.13
CA ALA A 23 6.14 4.05 -2.39
C ALA A 23 6.53 4.14 -3.87
N ALA A 24 7.16 3.09 -4.41
CA ALA A 24 7.53 3.05 -5.81
C ALA A 24 6.31 3.13 -6.76
N ALA A 25 5.20 2.47 -6.41
CA ALA A 25 3.98 2.52 -7.22
C ALA A 25 3.34 3.92 -7.23
N LEU A 26 3.34 4.61 -6.09
CA LEU A 26 2.82 5.98 -5.97
C LEU A 26 3.69 6.99 -6.71
N GLU A 27 5.02 6.88 -6.61
CA GLU A 27 5.96 7.72 -7.38
C GLU A 27 5.80 7.52 -8.89
N ALA A 28 5.41 6.31 -9.32
CA ALA A 28 5.07 6.01 -10.72
C ALA A 28 3.66 6.48 -11.14
N GLY A 29 2.88 7.06 -10.23
CA GLY A 29 1.55 7.63 -10.53
C GLY A 29 0.37 6.66 -10.37
N ALA A 30 0.49 5.62 -9.56
CA ALA A 30 -0.64 4.76 -9.23
C ALA A 30 -1.79 5.58 -8.61
N PRO A 31 -3.02 5.53 -9.15
CA PRO A 31 -4.11 6.42 -8.74
C PRO A 31 -4.92 5.92 -7.54
N ALA A 32 -4.63 4.70 -7.06
CA ALA A 32 -5.26 4.10 -5.89
C ALA A 32 -4.45 2.90 -5.39
N VAL A 33 -4.46 2.67 -4.07
CA VAL A 33 -3.85 1.50 -3.42
C VAL A 33 -4.83 0.90 -2.41
N GLN A 34 -4.97 -0.44 -2.43
CA GLN A 34 -5.72 -1.20 -1.43
C GLN A 34 -4.75 -1.97 -0.53
N LEU A 35 -4.78 -1.66 0.77
CA LEU A 35 -4.13 -2.48 1.77
C LEU A 35 -4.84 -3.83 1.90
N ARG A 36 -4.07 -4.89 1.78
CA ARG A 36 -4.48 -6.27 2.04
C ARG A 36 -3.33 -7.03 2.67
N ASP A 37 -3.57 -7.51 3.87
CA ASP A 37 -2.65 -8.36 4.62
C ASP A 37 -3.48 -9.33 5.48
N LYS A 38 -3.53 -10.60 5.09
CA LYS A 38 -4.38 -11.61 5.74
C LYS A 38 -3.77 -12.18 7.02
N ASP A 39 -2.45 -12.02 7.16
CA ASP A 39 -1.65 -12.61 8.22
C ASP A 39 -1.31 -11.56 9.30
N ALA A 40 -1.60 -10.28 9.04
CA ALA A 40 -1.46 -9.20 10.00
C ALA A 40 -2.51 -9.29 11.13
N THR A 41 -2.06 -9.01 12.34
CA THR A 41 -2.94 -8.67 13.46
C THR A 41 -3.65 -7.33 13.19
N THR A 42 -4.74 -7.06 13.91
CA THR A 42 -5.46 -5.78 13.82
C THR A 42 -4.56 -4.57 14.08
N ARG A 43 -3.59 -4.69 15.01
CA ARG A 43 -2.66 -3.62 15.33
C ARG A 43 -1.71 -3.35 14.15
N GLU A 44 -1.07 -4.39 13.63
CA GLU A 44 -0.16 -4.27 12.48
C GLU A 44 -0.89 -3.71 11.25
N LEU A 45 -2.09 -4.20 10.97
CA LEU A 45 -2.90 -3.72 9.85
C LEU A 45 -3.27 -2.23 10.02
N PHE A 46 -3.55 -1.79 11.24
CA PHE A 46 -3.85 -0.38 11.53
C PHE A 46 -2.61 0.52 11.35
N GLU A 47 -1.45 0.06 11.79
CA GLU A 47 -0.18 0.77 11.62
C GLU A 47 0.16 0.92 10.12
N GLN A 48 0.10 -0.19 9.36
CA GLN A 48 0.25 -0.18 7.91
C GLN A 48 -0.74 0.76 7.22
N ALA A 49 -2.03 0.71 7.60
CA ALA A 49 -3.07 1.56 7.01
C ALA A 49 -2.82 3.05 7.27
N THR A 50 -2.32 3.39 8.45
CA THR A 50 -2.03 4.77 8.83
C THR A 50 -0.89 5.35 7.99
N GLU A 51 0.19 4.58 7.83
CA GLU A 51 1.33 4.98 7.01
C GLU A 51 0.96 5.06 5.53
N LEU A 52 0.29 4.02 5.02
CA LEU A 52 -0.22 3.98 3.66
C LEU A 52 -1.10 5.19 3.35
N ARG A 53 -2.00 5.55 4.28
CA ARG A 53 -2.89 6.71 4.08
C ARG A 53 -2.13 8.04 4.03
N ALA A 54 -1.05 8.17 4.80
CA ALA A 54 -0.20 9.35 4.71
C ALA A 54 0.50 9.42 3.34
N MET A 55 1.00 8.29 2.83
CA MET A 55 1.65 8.21 1.52
C MET A 55 0.68 8.53 0.37
N THR A 56 -0.50 7.91 0.33
CA THR A 56 -1.46 8.14 -0.76
C THR A 56 -1.94 9.59 -0.80
N ARG A 57 -2.18 10.22 0.37
CA ARG A 57 -2.54 11.65 0.46
C ARG A 57 -1.48 12.57 -0.15
N ARG A 58 -0.19 12.29 0.06
CA ARG A 58 0.89 13.10 -0.54
C ARG A 58 0.92 13.02 -2.06
N HIS A 59 0.46 11.91 -2.63
CA HIS A 59 0.46 11.63 -4.07
C HIS A 59 -0.89 11.89 -4.75
N GLY A 60 -1.94 12.22 -4.00
CA GLY A 60 -3.29 12.39 -4.55
C GLY A 60 -3.94 11.08 -5.00
N ALA A 61 -3.52 9.95 -4.42
CA ALA A 61 -4.04 8.61 -4.65
C ALA A 61 -5.07 8.16 -3.59
#